data_AF-A0A7D5Z2I0-F1
#
_entry.id   AF-A0A7D5Z2I0-F1
#
_cell.length_a   1.000
_cell.length_b   1.000
_cell.length_c   1.000
_cell.angle_alpha   90.00
_cell.angle_beta   90.00
_cell.angle_gamma   90.00
#
_symmetry.space_group_name_H-M   'P 1'
#
loop_
_entity.id
_entity.type
_entity.pdbx_description
1 polymer ?
#
loop_
_entity_poly.entity_id
_entity_poly.type
_entity_poly.pdbx_seq_one_letter_code
_entity_poly.pdbx_strand_id
1 'polypeptide(L)'
;MSGCYVRDDSPTLQARPPTYTEDCTGTIEYCLRGFYKHHGEDFADADACLWSRGKDPKTLDAYRILNNDDYRAGIRALQQGNQIYNRYLLITRLTDTHVADDKDKEGNDIINQLWWSNERRVPLARESLDLAKRKFATAFGPEFSGEINQAIDDARAKLNAAWTQVKETNVNHISDLYGWFRGKTEEKYYKSW
;
A
#
# COMPACT_ATOMS: atom_id res chain seq x y z
N MET A 1 12.09 -39.66 5.36
CA MET A 1 11.34 -38.38 5.30
C MET A 1 11.05 -37.91 6.72
N SER A 2 12.05 -37.34 7.39
CA SER A 2 11.92 -36.67 8.69
C SER A 2 11.77 -35.17 8.43
N GLY A 3 10.75 -34.57 9.04
CA GLY A 3 10.07 -33.38 8.53
C GLY A 3 10.89 -32.09 8.49
N CYS A 4 10.37 -31.15 7.72
CA CYS A 4 10.75 -29.72 7.69
C CYS A 4 10.44 -28.96 8.98
N TYR A 5 10.33 -29.71 10.07
CA TYR A 5 10.21 -29.28 11.43
C TYR A 5 11.16 -30.16 12.24
N VAL A 6 12.11 -29.53 12.93
CA VAL A 6 12.94 -30.23 13.91
C VAL A 6 11.99 -30.85 14.95
N ARG A 7 12.03 -32.17 15.15
CA ARG A 7 11.34 -32.84 16.28
C ARG A 7 12.12 -32.55 17.55
N ASP A 8 11.43 -32.10 18.58
CA ASP A 8 11.95 -32.15 19.95
C ASP A 8 10.76 -32.23 20.91
N ASP A 9 10.91 -33.01 21.97
CA ASP A 9 9.84 -33.41 22.89
C ASP A 9 9.52 -32.31 23.92
N SER A 10 9.44 -31.04 23.51
CA SER A 10 9.26 -29.91 24.43
C SER A 10 7.90 -29.18 24.27
N PRO A 11 7.13 -28.91 25.35
CA PRO A 11 5.71 -28.55 25.27
C PRO A 11 5.43 -27.05 25.06
N THR A 12 6.44 -26.22 24.83
CA THR A 12 6.27 -24.76 24.78
C THR A 12 6.13 -24.25 23.36
N LEU A 13 4.97 -23.63 23.07
CA LEU A 13 4.56 -22.92 21.84
C LEU A 13 5.48 -21.72 21.48
N GLN A 14 6.78 -21.95 21.30
CA GLN A 14 7.64 -21.03 20.57
C GLN A 14 7.67 -21.46 19.11
N ALA A 15 7.16 -20.61 18.22
CA ALA A 15 7.31 -20.81 16.77
C ALA A 15 8.80 -20.95 16.46
N ARG A 16 9.24 -22.16 16.09
CA ARG A 16 10.63 -22.44 15.74
C ARG A 16 11.01 -21.66 14.48
N PRO A 17 12.26 -21.19 14.35
CA PRO A 17 12.72 -20.59 13.12
C PRO A 17 12.60 -21.61 11.96
N PRO A 18 12.19 -21.16 10.76
CA PRO A 18 12.05 -22.04 9.61
C PRO A 18 13.39 -22.73 9.30
N THR A 19 13.35 -24.02 8.98
CA THR A 19 14.53 -24.77 8.55
C THR A 19 15.05 -24.19 7.23
N TYR A 20 16.32 -23.77 7.21
CA TYR A 20 16.99 -23.21 6.02
C TYR A 20 17.41 -24.28 5.00
N THR A 21 16.94 -25.51 5.12
CA THR A 21 17.34 -26.62 4.25
C THR A 21 16.65 -26.53 2.90
N GLU A 22 17.38 -26.83 1.82
CA GLU A 22 16.86 -26.79 0.45
C GLU A 22 15.60 -27.66 0.28
N ASP A 23 15.57 -28.83 0.91
CA ASP A 23 14.41 -29.75 0.89
C ASP A 23 13.11 -29.13 1.45
N CYS A 24 13.22 -28.09 2.27
CA CYS A 24 12.10 -27.50 3.00
C CYS A 24 11.64 -26.16 2.44
N THR A 25 12.56 -25.38 1.88
CA THR A 25 12.26 -24.09 1.25
C THR A 25 12.09 -24.24 -0.26
N GLY A 26 12.58 -25.34 -0.84
CA GLY A 26 12.74 -25.51 -2.27
C GLY A 26 13.95 -24.74 -2.82
N THR A 27 14.49 -25.20 -3.94
CA THR A 27 15.71 -24.69 -4.58
C THR A 27 15.68 -23.19 -4.86
N ILE A 28 14.57 -22.67 -5.39
CA ILE A 28 14.47 -21.26 -5.79
C ILE A 28 14.61 -20.36 -4.56
N GLU A 29 13.82 -20.59 -3.51
CA GLU A 29 13.91 -19.81 -2.28
C GLU A 29 15.26 -20.00 -1.59
N TYR A 30 15.76 -21.24 -1.53
CA TYR A 30 17.05 -21.58 -0.95
C TYR A 30 18.19 -20.76 -1.55
N CYS A 31 18.27 -20.73 -2.88
CA CYS A 31 19.29 -19.97 -3.59
C CYS A 31 19.06 -18.46 -3.47
N LEU A 32 17.85 -17.96 -3.73
CA LEU A 32 17.57 -16.52 -3.74
C LEU A 32 17.69 -15.86 -2.35
N ARG A 33 17.39 -16.60 -1.27
CA ARG A 33 17.60 -16.12 0.11
C ARG A 33 19.03 -16.34 0.62
N GLY A 34 19.88 -17.02 -0.14
CA GLY A 34 21.27 -17.26 0.25
C GLY A 34 21.44 -18.33 1.33
N PHE A 35 20.48 -19.25 1.48
CA PHE A 35 20.52 -20.25 2.54
C PHE A 35 21.66 -21.26 2.39
N TYR A 36 22.19 -21.45 1.19
CA TYR A 36 23.41 -22.22 0.91
C TYR A 36 24.60 -21.82 1.78
N LYS A 37 24.69 -20.55 2.17
CA LYS A 37 25.75 -20.04 3.07
C LYS A 37 25.67 -20.66 4.47
N HIS A 38 24.47 -21.02 4.93
CA HIS A 38 24.27 -21.67 6.22
C HIS A 38 24.62 -23.16 6.21
N HIS A 39 24.75 -23.76 5.02
CA HIS A 39 25.10 -25.18 4.84
C HIS A 39 26.53 -25.38 4.33
N GLY A 40 27.35 -24.32 4.33
CA GLY A 40 28.76 -24.38 3.92
C GLY A 40 28.95 -24.59 2.42
N GLU A 41 27.93 -24.34 1.60
CA GLU A 41 28.05 -24.36 0.14
C GLU A 41 28.67 -23.05 -0.35
N ASP A 42 29.74 -23.16 -1.13
CA ASP A 42 30.51 -22.03 -1.64
C ASP A 42 30.02 -21.62 -3.03
N PHE A 43 29.01 -20.75 -3.06
CA PHE A 43 28.55 -20.09 -4.27
C PHE A 43 28.81 -18.59 -4.19
N ALA A 44 29.31 -18.01 -5.29
CA ALA A 44 29.56 -16.57 -5.38
C ALA A 44 28.28 -15.74 -5.17
N ASP A 45 27.15 -16.23 -5.68
CA ASP A 45 25.84 -15.60 -5.55
C ASP A 45 24.69 -16.61 -5.74
N ALA A 46 23.44 -16.11 -5.67
CA ALA A 46 22.25 -16.93 -5.87
C ALA A 46 22.13 -17.53 -7.28
N ASP A 47 22.68 -16.89 -8.32
CA ASP A 47 22.58 -17.41 -9.69
C ASP A 47 23.52 -18.60 -9.86
N ALA A 48 24.71 -18.55 -9.27
CA ALA A 48 25.62 -19.70 -9.20
C ALA A 48 24.97 -20.88 -8.46
N CYS A 49 24.26 -20.62 -7.36
CA CYS A 49 23.46 -21.65 -6.67
C CYS A 49 22.39 -22.24 -7.59
N LEU A 50 21.60 -21.41 -8.28
CA LEU A 50 20.54 -21.86 -9.21
C LEU A 50 21.10 -22.69 -10.36
N TRP A 51 22.18 -22.23 -11.00
CA TRP A 51 22.85 -22.94 -12.09
C TRP A 51 23.34 -24.31 -11.64
N SER A 52 23.90 -24.42 -10.41
CA SER A 52 24.34 -25.71 -9.86
C SER A 52 23.20 -26.73 -9.73
N ARG A 53 21.95 -26.26 -9.65
CA ARG A 53 20.73 -27.08 -9.56
C ARG A 53 19.98 -27.19 -10.88
N GLY A 54 20.60 -26.80 -12.00
CA GLY A 54 19.99 -26.85 -13.33
C GLY A 54 18.82 -25.88 -13.52
N LYS A 55 18.75 -24.81 -12.71
CA LYS A 55 17.76 -23.74 -12.86
C LYS A 55 18.41 -22.55 -13.56
N ASP A 56 17.89 -22.16 -14.72
CA ASP A 56 18.32 -20.93 -15.39
C ASP A 56 17.64 -19.72 -14.72
N PRO A 57 18.40 -18.80 -14.08
CA PRO A 57 17.85 -17.61 -13.45
C PRO A 57 17.01 -16.74 -14.41
N LYS A 58 17.30 -16.77 -15.72
CA LYS A 58 16.56 -16.00 -16.74
C LYS A 58 15.17 -16.54 -17.03
N THR A 59 14.90 -17.79 -16.64
CA THR A 59 13.58 -18.43 -16.80
C THR A 59 12.67 -18.21 -15.60
N LEU A 60 13.18 -17.57 -14.54
CA LEU A 60 12.36 -17.20 -13.39
C LEU A 60 11.43 -16.05 -13.78
N ASP A 61 10.13 -16.26 -13.58
CA ASP A 61 9.09 -15.23 -13.78
C ASP A 61 9.05 -14.26 -12.58
N ALA A 62 10.21 -13.67 -12.24
CA ALA A 62 10.36 -12.74 -11.13
C ALA A 62 11.60 -11.86 -11.29
N TYR A 63 11.46 -10.57 -10.98
CA TYR A 63 12.60 -9.67 -10.86
C TYR A 63 13.36 -9.92 -9.55
N ARG A 64 14.69 -10.00 -9.63
CA ARG A 64 15.55 -10.22 -8.47
C ARG A 64 15.71 -8.93 -7.66
N ILE A 65 15.51 -9.04 -6.34
CA ILE A 65 15.87 -7.97 -5.40
C ILE A 65 17.39 -8.01 -5.21
N LEU A 66 18.07 -7.00 -5.72
CA LEU A 66 19.53 -6.83 -5.64
C LEU A 66 19.96 -6.12 -4.34
N ASN A 67 19.12 -5.23 -3.82
CA ASN A 67 19.34 -4.55 -2.53
C ASN A 67 18.07 -4.63 -1.66
N ASN A 68 18.13 -5.46 -0.61
CA ASN A 68 17.00 -5.72 0.28
C ASN A 68 16.63 -4.49 1.14
N ASP A 69 17.63 -3.72 1.58
CA ASP A 69 17.40 -2.56 2.43
C ASP A 69 16.68 -1.45 1.65
N ASP A 70 17.10 -1.21 0.42
CA ASP A 70 16.44 -0.27 -0.47
C ASP A 70 15.06 -0.77 -0.91
N TYR A 71 14.89 -2.07 -1.17
CA TYR A 71 13.56 -2.66 -1.41
C TYR A 71 12.60 -2.37 -0.24
N ARG A 72 13.02 -2.66 1.00
CA ARG A 72 12.22 -2.39 2.20
C ARG A 72 11.97 -0.89 2.40
N ALA A 73 12.95 -0.04 2.10
CA ALA A 73 12.78 1.41 2.16
C ALA A 73 11.76 1.91 1.14
N GLY A 74 11.77 1.38 -0.08
CA GLY A 74 10.78 1.68 -1.11
C GLY A 74 9.36 1.29 -0.70
N ILE A 75 9.19 0.09 -0.13
CA ILE A 75 7.89 -0.38 0.39
C ILE A 75 7.37 0.54 1.50
N ARG A 76 8.22 0.94 2.46
CA ARG A 76 7.82 1.87 3.52
C ARG A 76 7.41 3.23 2.96
N ALA A 77 8.14 3.73 1.97
CA ALA A 77 7.83 5.00 1.32
C ALA A 77 6.50 4.95 0.56
N LEU A 78 6.15 3.83 -0.11
CA LEU A 78 4.82 3.63 -0.70
C LEU A 78 3.71 3.69 0.36
N GLN A 79 3.88 2.98 1.48
CA GLN A 79 2.90 2.95 2.57
C GLN A 79 2.68 4.34 3.16
N GLN A 80 3.76 5.09 3.41
CA GLN A 80 3.70 6.45 3.92
C GLN A 80 3.01 7.39 2.92
N GLY A 81 3.40 7.34 1.64
CA GLY A 81 2.76 8.12 0.59
C GLY A 81 1.25 7.88 0.53
N ASN A 82 0.83 6.60 0.54
CA ASN A 82 -0.58 6.22 0.55
C ASN A 82 -1.33 6.77 1.79
N GLN A 83 -0.76 6.63 2.99
CA GLN A 83 -1.38 7.12 4.22
C GLN A 83 -1.54 8.64 4.22
N ILE A 84 -0.51 9.38 3.80
CA ILE A 84 -0.54 10.85 3.72
C ILE A 84 -1.59 11.30 2.70
N TYR A 85 -1.65 10.65 1.53
CA TYR A 85 -2.60 10.99 0.48
C TYR A 85 -4.06 10.72 0.88
N ASN A 86 -4.33 9.57 1.51
CA ASN A 86 -5.66 9.26 2.05
C ASN A 86 -6.08 10.25 3.14
N ARG A 87 -5.15 10.65 4.02
CA ARG A 87 -5.43 11.64 5.06
C ARG A 87 -5.79 13.00 4.46
N TYR A 88 -5.10 13.41 3.40
CA TYR A 88 -5.42 14.61 2.66
C TYR A 88 -6.87 14.59 2.14
N LEU A 89 -7.25 13.50 1.44
CA LEU A 89 -8.57 13.36 0.82
C LEU A 89 -9.69 13.27 1.85
N LEU A 90 -9.45 12.58 2.97
CA LEU A 90 -10.41 12.50 4.07
C LEU A 90 -10.67 13.87 4.70
N ILE A 91 -9.64 14.65 4.98
CA ILE A 91 -9.80 15.99 5.56
C ILE A 91 -10.53 16.92 4.58
N THR A 92 -10.21 16.85 3.29
CA THR A 92 -10.96 17.58 2.24
C THR A 92 -12.44 17.18 2.22
N ARG A 93 -12.76 15.90 2.45
CA ARG A 93 -14.16 15.46 2.55
C ARG A 93 -14.86 16.02 3.79
N LEU A 94 -14.18 16.09 4.93
CA LEU A 94 -14.74 16.68 6.15
C LEU A 94 -15.01 18.18 5.98
N THR A 95 -14.17 18.90 5.25
CA THR A 95 -14.43 20.33 4.98
C THR A 95 -15.61 20.57 4.04
N ASP A 96 -16.01 19.57 3.25
CA ASP A 96 -17.20 19.65 2.39
C ASP A 96 -18.51 19.45 3.18
N THR A 97 -18.46 19.02 4.45
CA THR A 97 -19.65 18.87 5.30
C THR A 97 -19.87 20.12 6.14
N HIS A 98 -20.96 20.83 5.91
CA HIS A 98 -21.31 22.04 6.66
C HIS A 98 -22.45 21.77 7.65
N VAL A 99 -22.22 22.14 8.91
CA VAL A 99 -23.23 22.21 9.97
C VAL A 99 -23.20 23.62 10.55
N ALA A 100 -24.36 24.18 10.88
CA ALA A 100 -24.43 25.51 11.47
C ALA A 100 -23.74 25.54 12.86
N ASP A 101 -23.03 26.63 13.18
CA ASP A 101 -22.26 26.77 14.43
C ASP A 101 -23.13 26.63 15.69
N ASP A 102 -24.40 27.01 15.64
CA ASP A 102 -25.33 26.83 16.77
C ASP A 102 -25.72 25.36 17.02
N LYS A 103 -25.42 24.47 16.05
CA LYS A 103 -25.69 23.03 16.13
C LYS A 103 -24.42 22.21 16.42
N ASP A 104 -23.28 22.59 15.84
CA ASP A 104 -22.01 21.87 16.03
C ASP A 104 -20.77 22.75 15.84
N LYS A 105 -20.57 23.70 16.75
CA LYS A 105 -19.38 24.56 16.74
C LYS A 105 -18.07 23.78 16.95
N GLU A 106 -18.06 22.82 17.88
CA GLU A 106 -16.85 22.07 18.23
C GLU A 106 -16.36 21.24 17.04
N GLY A 107 -17.28 20.56 16.33
CA GLY A 107 -16.95 19.83 15.11
C GLY A 107 -16.37 20.75 14.02
N ASN A 108 -17.00 21.90 13.78
CA ASN A 108 -16.53 22.89 12.83
C ASN A 108 -15.11 23.39 13.17
N ASP A 109 -14.85 23.71 14.43
CA ASP A 109 -13.54 24.20 14.89
C ASP A 109 -12.44 23.13 14.70
N ILE A 110 -12.72 21.85 15.00
CA ILE A 110 -11.78 20.74 14.76
C ILE A 110 -11.50 20.55 13.27
N ILE A 111 -12.53 20.55 12.42
CA ILE A 111 -12.38 20.40 10.97
C ILE A 111 -11.55 21.55 10.39
N ASN A 112 -11.82 22.78 10.82
CA ASN A 112 -11.06 23.97 10.42
C ASN A 112 -9.59 23.85 10.81
N GLN A 113 -9.27 23.42 12.04
CA GLN A 113 -7.89 23.19 12.47
C GLN A 113 -7.17 22.16 11.61
N LEU A 114 -7.85 21.06 11.25
CA LEU A 114 -7.28 20.03 10.38
C LEU A 114 -7.00 20.55 8.97
N TRP A 115 -7.90 21.38 8.45
CA TRP A 115 -7.82 21.96 7.11
C TRP A 115 -6.60 22.86 6.91
N TRP A 116 -6.29 23.74 7.87
CA TRP A 116 -5.14 24.66 7.79
C TRP A 116 -3.79 23.96 7.52
N SER A 117 -3.66 22.71 7.96
CA SER A 117 -2.44 21.90 7.76
C SER A 117 -2.50 20.98 6.54
N ASN A 118 -3.61 20.98 5.79
CA ASN A 118 -3.93 19.91 4.85
C ASN A 118 -3.23 20.01 3.50
N GLU A 119 -3.07 21.22 2.96
CA GLU A 119 -2.47 21.42 1.64
C GLU A 119 -1.04 20.87 1.54
N ARG A 120 -0.28 20.95 2.64
CA ARG A 120 1.10 20.42 2.72
C ARG A 120 1.18 18.90 2.60
N ARG A 121 0.08 18.16 2.76
CA ARG A 121 0.09 16.69 2.67
C ARG A 121 0.26 16.19 1.24
N VAL A 122 -0.23 16.92 0.24
CA VAL A 122 -0.06 16.54 -1.18
C VAL A 122 1.41 16.48 -1.59
N PRO A 123 2.23 17.54 -1.40
CA PRO A 123 3.66 17.47 -1.73
C PRO A 123 4.40 16.41 -0.90
N LEU A 124 4.11 16.26 0.40
CA LEU A 124 4.73 15.22 1.23
C LEU A 124 4.42 13.79 0.73
N ALA A 125 3.20 13.55 0.27
CA ALA A 125 2.84 12.27 -0.31
C ALA A 125 3.59 12.03 -1.63
N ARG A 126 3.72 13.05 -2.48
CA ARG A 126 4.51 12.97 -3.73
C ARG A 126 5.98 12.67 -3.45
N GLU A 127 6.59 13.37 -2.49
CA GLU A 127 7.97 13.14 -2.06
C GLU A 127 8.19 11.69 -1.59
N SER A 128 7.20 11.12 -0.88
CA SER A 128 7.24 9.72 -0.46
C SER A 128 7.19 8.76 -1.65
N LEU A 129 6.36 9.03 -2.67
CA LEU A 129 6.31 8.23 -3.89
C LEU A 129 7.61 8.37 -4.71
N ASP A 130 8.18 9.57 -4.82
CA ASP A 130 9.46 9.79 -5.49
C ASP A 130 10.63 9.13 -4.75
N LEU A 131 10.58 9.09 -3.42
CA LEU A 131 11.49 8.29 -2.62
C LEU A 131 11.34 6.80 -2.93
N ALA A 132 10.11 6.29 -3.03
CA ALA A 132 9.87 4.90 -3.39
C ALA A 132 10.48 4.55 -4.76
N LYS A 133 10.23 5.38 -5.79
CA LYS A 133 10.82 5.23 -7.13
C LYS A 133 12.35 5.16 -7.08
N ARG A 134 12.99 6.11 -6.38
CA ARG A 134 14.45 6.13 -6.22
C ARG A 134 15.00 4.90 -5.51
N LYS A 135 14.31 4.42 -4.47
CA LYS A 135 14.70 3.23 -3.72
C LYS A 135 14.52 1.95 -4.52
N PHE A 136 13.47 1.83 -5.33
CA PHE A 136 13.32 0.68 -6.19
C PHE A 136 14.31 0.65 -7.35
N ALA A 137 14.70 1.82 -7.89
CA ALA A 137 15.74 1.91 -8.91
C ALA A 137 17.11 1.37 -8.45
N THR A 138 17.40 1.39 -7.15
CA THR A 138 18.61 0.78 -6.57
C THR A 138 18.38 -0.63 -6.03
N ALA A 139 17.11 -1.01 -5.78
CA ALA A 139 16.75 -2.33 -5.30
C ALA A 139 16.65 -3.39 -6.41
N PHE A 140 16.39 -2.99 -7.65
CA PHE A 140 16.17 -3.86 -8.80
C PHE A 140 17.13 -3.52 -9.95
N GLY A 141 17.13 -4.36 -11.00
CA GLY A 141 17.80 -4.06 -12.26
C GLY A 141 17.16 -2.85 -12.98
N PRO A 142 17.95 -2.06 -13.74
CA PRO A 142 17.47 -0.84 -14.40
C PRO A 142 16.31 -1.09 -15.37
N GLU A 143 16.24 -2.28 -15.99
CA GLU A 143 15.18 -2.70 -16.89
C GLU A 143 13.78 -2.67 -16.26
N PHE A 144 13.67 -2.88 -14.94
CA PHE A 144 12.38 -2.89 -14.25
C PHE A 144 11.91 -1.50 -13.81
N SER A 145 12.80 -0.50 -13.82
CA SER A 145 12.51 0.83 -13.25
C SER A 145 11.35 1.54 -13.96
N GLY A 146 11.21 1.38 -15.28
CA GLY A 146 10.10 1.97 -16.04
C GLY A 146 8.74 1.41 -15.63
N GLU A 147 8.65 0.09 -15.47
CA GLU A 147 7.43 -0.60 -15.06
C GLU A 147 7.01 -0.22 -13.64
N ILE A 148 7.95 -0.16 -12.70
CA ILE A 148 7.69 0.28 -11.32
C ILE A 148 7.18 1.72 -11.28
N ASN A 149 7.83 2.64 -12.02
CA ASN A 149 7.44 4.03 -12.05
C ASN A 149 6.01 4.20 -12.57
N GLN A 150 5.67 3.51 -13.67
CA GLN A 150 4.33 3.51 -14.23
C GLN A 150 3.31 2.93 -13.24
N ALA A 151 3.62 1.80 -12.60
CA ALA A 151 2.73 1.17 -11.63
C ALA A 151 2.42 2.10 -10.43
N ILE A 152 3.41 2.87 -9.95
CA ILE A 152 3.23 3.85 -8.88
C ILE A 152 2.33 5.01 -9.34
N ASP A 153 2.53 5.52 -10.56
CA ASP A 153 1.72 6.61 -11.11
C ASP A 153 0.27 6.16 -11.37
N ASP A 154 0.08 4.96 -11.91
CA ASP A 154 -1.23 4.34 -12.10
C ASP A 154 -1.95 4.11 -10.77
N ALA A 155 -1.25 3.62 -9.74
CA ALA A 155 -1.82 3.41 -8.42
C ALA A 155 -2.30 4.74 -7.80
N ARG A 156 -1.53 5.81 -7.96
CA ARG A 156 -1.93 7.16 -7.53
C ARG A 156 -3.15 7.67 -8.30
N ALA A 157 -3.21 7.45 -9.62
CA ALA A 157 -4.36 7.84 -10.42
C ALA A 157 -5.63 7.09 -9.99
N LYS A 158 -5.54 5.77 -9.79
CA LYS A 158 -6.62 4.93 -9.28
C LYS A 158 -7.10 5.38 -7.90
N LEU A 159 -6.18 5.75 -7.00
CA LEU A 159 -6.53 6.29 -5.69
C LEU A 159 -7.36 7.58 -5.80
N ASN A 160 -6.91 8.53 -6.63
CA ASN A 160 -7.67 9.77 -6.85
C ASN A 160 -9.07 9.48 -7.41
N ALA A 161 -9.17 8.58 -8.41
CA ALA A 161 -10.46 8.22 -9.01
C ALA A 161 -11.42 7.58 -7.98
N ALA A 162 -10.92 6.69 -7.12
CA ALA A 162 -11.73 6.08 -6.06
C ALA A 162 -12.30 7.14 -5.11
N TRP A 163 -11.51 8.14 -4.73
CA TRP A 163 -11.98 9.23 -3.87
C TRP A 163 -12.93 10.21 -4.58
N THR A 164 -12.76 10.44 -5.89
CA THR A 164 -13.75 11.16 -6.69
C THR A 164 -15.10 10.44 -6.66
N GLN A 165 -15.11 9.11 -6.83
CA GLN A 165 -16.33 8.33 -6.75
C GLN A 165 -16.99 8.41 -5.37
N VAL A 166 -16.22 8.39 -4.28
CA VAL A 166 -16.74 8.61 -2.92
C VAL A 166 -17.38 9.99 -2.77
N LYS A 167 -16.79 11.03 -3.37
CA LYS A 167 -17.36 12.38 -3.36
C LYS A 167 -18.67 12.47 -4.15
N GLU A 168 -18.74 11.82 -5.30
CA GLU A 168 -19.91 11.77 -6.19
C GLU A 168 -21.03 10.88 -5.66
N THR A 169 -20.72 9.92 -4.80
CA THR A 169 -21.73 9.08 -4.14
C THR A 169 -22.68 9.99 -3.36
N ASN A 170 -23.98 9.89 -3.65
CA ASN A 170 -24.99 10.69 -2.99
C ASN A 170 -25.11 10.29 -1.51
N VAL A 171 -24.42 11.02 -0.63
CA VAL A 171 -24.52 10.83 0.83
C VAL A 171 -25.64 11.65 1.46
N ASN A 172 -26.39 12.40 0.65
CA ASN A 172 -27.42 13.34 1.07
C ASN A 172 -28.83 12.74 1.08
N HIS A 173 -28.96 11.41 1.08
CA HIS A 173 -30.25 10.72 1.05
C HIS A 173 -31.25 11.20 2.11
N ILE A 174 -30.78 11.63 3.29
CA ILE A 174 -31.63 12.20 4.34
C ILE A 174 -32.16 13.59 3.94
N SER A 175 -31.30 14.50 3.48
CA SER A 175 -31.76 15.83 3.05
C SER A 175 -32.57 15.76 1.75
N ASP A 176 -32.30 14.78 0.89
CA ASP A 176 -33.05 14.54 -0.33
C ASP A 176 -34.51 14.09 -0.08
N LEU A 177 -34.83 13.65 1.14
CA LEU A 177 -36.23 13.44 1.55
C LEU A 177 -37.07 14.70 1.43
N TYR A 178 -36.47 15.90 1.39
CA TYR A 178 -37.17 17.15 1.10
C TYR A 178 -38.03 17.04 -0.17
N GLY A 179 -37.51 16.42 -1.24
CA GLY A 179 -38.28 16.21 -2.47
C GLY A 179 -39.49 15.29 -2.27
N TRP A 180 -39.33 14.24 -1.44
CA TRP A 180 -40.44 13.36 -1.06
C TRP A 180 -41.50 14.10 -0.24
N PHE A 181 -41.08 14.87 0.77
CA PHE A 181 -41.99 15.68 1.59
C PHE A 181 -42.74 16.69 0.73
N ARG A 182 -42.04 17.44 -0.13
CA ARG A 182 -42.66 18.40 -1.06
C ARG A 182 -43.73 17.74 -1.92
N GLY A 183 -43.51 16.52 -2.40
CA GLY A 183 -44.50 15.76 -3.17
C GLY A 183 -45.73 15.29 -2.36
N LYS A 184 -45.61 15.19 -1.02
CA LYS A 184 -46.68 14.78 -0.10
C LYS A 184 -47.40 15.94 0.57
N THR A 185 -46.83 17.13 0.58
CA THR A 185 -47.40 18.33 1.20
C THR A 185 -48.04 19.26 0.17
N GLU A 186 -48.65 20.35 0.65
CA GLU A 186 -49.15 21.43 -0.20
C GLU A 186 -48.05 22.15 -1.00
N GLU A 187 -46.78 22.01 -0.60
CA GLU A 187 -45.62 22.58 -1.30
C GLU A 187 -45.49 22.09 -2.76
N LYS A 188 -46.10 20.96 -3.13
CA LYS A 188 -46.17 20.51 -4.54
C LYS A 188 -46.90 21.49 -5.45
N TYR A 189 -47.73 22.37 -4.91
CA TYR A 189 -48.44 23.40 -5.65
C TYR A 189 -47.72 24.76 -5.65
N TYR A 190 -46.67 24.92 -4.83
CA TYR A 190 -45.92 26.17 -4.77
C TYR A 190 -45.04 26.32 -6.01
N LYS A 191 -45.11 27.49 -6.66
CA LYS A 191 -44.23 27.86 -7.76
C LYS A 191 -42.83 28.12 -7.21
N SER A 192 -41.82 27.51 -7.84
CA SER A 192 -40.43 27.93 -7.68
C SER A 192 -40.24 29.27 -8.37
N TRP A 193 -39.81 30.29 -7.62
CA TRP A 193 -39.42 31.61 -8.12
C TRP A 193 -37.90 31.70 -8.18
#